data_AF-A0A7Y0SG64-F1
#
_entry.id   AF-A0A7Y0SG64-F1
#
_cell.length_a   1.000
_cell.length_b   1.000
_cell.length_c   1.000
_cell.angle_alpha   90.00
_cell.angle_beta   90.00
_cell.angle_gamma   90.00
#
_symmetry.space_group_name_H-M   'P 1'
#
loop_
_entity.id
_entity.type
_entity.pdbx_description
1 polymer ?
#
loop_
_entity_poly.entity_id
_entity_poly.type
_entity_poly.pdbx_seq_one_letter_code
_entity_poly.pdbx_strand_id
1 'polypeptide(L)'
;LLNNEKCCGVPLIANGFHDKARKNALLNVKNMETAVNEYHTKVISTSSTCSFTLQQEYPHVLGVDNSQVSNDIEYVTRFLLKEF
;
A
#
# COMPACT_ATOMS: atom_id res chain seq x y z
N LEU A 1 -5.00 10.21 -6.13
CA LEU A 1 -5.06 9.33 -4.95
C LEU A 1 -6.25 8.41 -5.13
N LEU A 2 -6.17 7.19 -4.60
CA LEU A 2 -7.27 6.22 -4.69
C LEU A 2 -8.52 6.75 -3.96
N ASN A 3 -9.69 6.23 -4.31
CA ASN A 3 -10.94 6.67 -3.70
C ASN A 3 -10.89 6.47 -2.18
N ASN A 4 -11.05 7.53 -1.38
CA ASN A 4 -10.95 7.50 0.08
C ASN A 4 -9.64 6.92 0.65
N GLU A 5 -8.54 7.05 -0.09
CA GLU A 5 -7.20 6.65 0.38
C GLU A 5 -6.86 7.29 1.74
N LYS A 6 -6.26 6.49 2.62
CA LYS A 6 -5.65 6.93 3.88
C LYS A 6 -4.13 6.82 3.78
N CYS A 7 -3.43 7.54 4.65
CA CYS A 7 -1.97 7.41 4.78
C CYS A 7 -1.58 5.93 4.95
N CYS A 8 -0.50 5.52 4.30
CA CYS A 8 0.03 4.15 4.35
C CYS A 8 0.22 3.64 5.78
N GLY A 9 0.48 4.52 6.75
CA GLY A 9 0.47 4.16 8.16
C GLY A 9 1.83 4.28 8.85
N VAL A 10 2.91 4.62 8.14
CA VAL A 10 4.27 4.77 8.72
C VAL A 10 4.27 5.58 10.02
N PRO A 11 3.66 6.79 10.11
CA PRO A 11 3.68 7.56 11.35
C PRO A 11 2.83 6.92 12.46
N LEU A 12 1.77 6.19 12.10
CA LEU A 12 0.92 5.52 13.08
C LEU A 12 1.60 4.28 13.65
N ILE A 13 2.29 3.51 12.81
CA ILE A 13 3.13 2.38 13.20
C ILE A 13 4.24 2.86 14.15
N ALA A 14 5.01 3.86 13.71
CA ALA A 14 6.15 4.38 14.49
C ALA A 14 5.75 4.93 15.87
N ASN A 15 4.53 5.45 16.02
CA ASN A 15 4.03 6.00 17.28
C ASN A 15 3.14 5.02 18.08
N GLY A 16 3.08 3.74 17.71
CA GLY A 16 2.34 2.72 18.47
C GLY A 16 0.82 2.74 18.27
N PHE A 17 0.29 3.54 17.35
CA PHE A 17 -1.15 3.59 17.02
C PHE A 17 -1.57 2.45 16.06
N HIS A 18 -1.24 1.21 16.40
CA HIS A 18 -1.37 0.05 15.52
C HIS A 18 -2.81 -0.24 15.11
N ASP A 19 -3.79 -0.06 16.00
CA ASP A 19 -5.21 -0.29 15.67
C ASP A 19 -5.71 0.70 14.60
N LYS A 20 -5.29 1.96 14.71
CA LYS A 20 -5.61 2.99 13.72
C LYS A 20 -4.89 2.73 12.40
N ALA A 21 -3.62 2.31 12.46
CA ALA A 21 -2.86 1.92 11.29
C ALA A 21 -3.53 0.73 10.56
N ARG A 22 -3.93 -0.30 11.31
CA ARG A 22 -4.63 -1.50 10.79
C ARG A 22 -5.95 -1.12 10.12
N LYS A 23 -6.75 -0.24 10.74
CA LYS A 23 -8.00 0.25 10.14
C LYS A 23 -7.76 0.99 8.81
N ASN A 24 -6.72 1.82 8.76
CA ASN A 24 -6.34 2.50 7.52
C ASN A 24 -5.87 1.50 6.46
N ALA A 25 -5.06 0.51 6.86
CA ALA A 25 -4.54 -0.53 5.98
C ALA A 25 -5.66 -1.35 5.33
N LEU A 26 -6.67 -1.78 6.10
CA LEU A 26 -7.84 -2.52 5.56
C LEU A 26 -8.59 -1.71 4.50
N LEU A 27 -8.81 -0.42 4.73
CA LEU A 27 -9.46 0.45 3.75
C LEU A 27 -8.59 0.63 2.50
N ASN A 28 -7.29 0.84 2.69
CA ASN A 28 -6.35 1.00 1.58
C ASN A 28 -6.24 -0.26 0.72
N VAL A 29 -6.14 -1.45 1.32
CA VAL A 29 -6.11 -2.73 0.58
C VAL A 29 -7.36 -2.87 -0.27
N LYS A 30 -8.55 -2.67 0.31
CA LYS A 30 -9.81 -2.72 -0.43
C LYS A 30 -9.81 -1.77 -1.64
N ASN A 31 -9.33 -0.53 -1.47
CA ASN A 31 -9.28 0.45 -2.56
C ASN A 31 -8.24 0.09 -3.63
N MET A 32 -7.10 -0.47 -3.22
CA MET A 32 -6.09 -0.98 -4.14
C MET A 32 -6.60 -2.18 -4.92
N GLU A 33 -7.34 -3.10 -4.28
CA GLU A 33 -7.95 -4.26 -4.94
C GLU A 33 -8.94 -3.81 -6.03
N THR A 34 -9.79 -2.83 -5.74
CA THR A 34 -10.65 -2.21 -6.76
C THR A 34 -9.82 -1.65 -7.92
N ALA A 35 -8.74 -0.91 -7.64
CA ALA A 35 -7.92 -0.31 -8.69
C ALA A 35 -7.17 -1.34 -9.56
N VAL A 36 -6.64 -2.38 -8.95
CA VAL A 36 -5.91 -3.45 -9.64
C VAL A 36 -6.86 -4.35 -10.42
N ASN A 37 -7.97 -4.77 -9.81
CA ASN A 37 -8.86 -5.78 -10.39
C ASN A 37 -9.85 -5.18 -11.40
N GLU A 38 -10.41 -3.99 -11.13
CA GLU A 38 -11.43 -3.39 -12.01
C GLU A 38 -10.81 -2.52 -13.11
N TYR A 39 -9.73 -1.80 -12.79
CA TYR A 39 -9.09 -0.86 -13.72
C TYR A 39 -7.76 -1.36 -14.29
N HIS A 40 -7.32 -2.58 -13.93
CA HIS A 40 -6.09 -3.21 -14.43
C HIS A 40 -4.86 -2.29 -14.36
N THR A 41 -4.74 -1.54 -13.26
CA THR A 41 -3.75 -0.48 -13.10
C THR A 41 -2.80 -0.77 -11.93
N LYS A 42 -1.49 -0.56 -12.15
CA LYS A 42 -0.46 -0.63 -11.10
C LYS A 42 -0.60 0.52 -10.10
N VAL A 43 -0.30 0.27 -8.83
CA VAL A 43 -0.26 1.29 -7.78
C VAL A 43 1.17 1.82 -7.65
N ILE A 44 1.44 3.00 -8.18
CA ILE A 44 2.77 3.61 -8.12
C ILE A 44 2.89 4.51 -6.90
N SER A 45 3.87 4.24 -6.04
CA SER A 45 4.23 5.10 -4.92
C SER A 45 5.55 5.81 -5.16
N THR A 46 5.60 7.10 -4.84
CA THR A 46 6.80 7.95 -5.00
C THR A 46 7.65 8.01 -3.74
N SER A 47 7.16 7.45 -2.62
CA SER A 47 7.91 7.32 -1.38
C SER A 47 8.30 5.87 -1.16
N SER A 48 9.60 5.61 -0.97
CA SER A 48 10.11 4.27 -0.68
C SER A 48 9.50 3.70 0.60
N THR A 49 9.36 4.52 1.66
CA THR A 49 8.77 4.10 2.92
C THR A 49 7.30 3.71 2.75
N CYS A 50 6.51 4.49 2.00
CA CYS A 50 5.13 4.13 1.69
C CYS A 50 5.05 2.84 0.86
N SER A 51 5.92 2.69 -0.14
CA SER A 51 5.96 1.51 -1.00
C SER A 51 6.16 0.23 -0.17
N PHE A 52 7.20 0.21 0.66
CA PHE A 52 7.52 -0.96 1.48
C PHE A 52 6.51 -1.20 2.59
N THR A 53 5.91 -0.15 3.16
CA THR A 53 4.84 -0.32 4.16
C THR A 53 3.64 -1.02 3.55
N LEU A 54 3.17 -0.53 2.39
CA LEU A 54 2.01 -1.08 1.68
C LEU A 54 2.27 -2.50 1.17
N GLN A 55 3.48 -2.80 0.72
CA GLN A 55 3.85 -4.11 0.16
C GLN A 55 4.17 -5.16 1.23
N GLN A 56 4.96 -4.81 2.23
CA GLN A 56 5.62 -5.76 3.13
C GLN A 56 5.13 -5.62 4.56
N GLU A 57 4.98 -4.40 5.08
CA GLU A 57 4.67 -4.21 6.50
C GLU A 57 3.19 -4.45 6.84
N TYR A 58 2.27 -4.30 5.89
CA TYR A 58 0.85 -4.60 6.11
C TYR A 58 0.62 -6.01 6.67
N PRO A 59 1.12 -7.08 6.02
CA PRO A 59 0.97 -8.42 6.57
C PRO A 59 1.83 -8.65 7.82
N HIS A 60 3.07 -8.16 7.84
CA HIS A 60 4.03 -8.51 8.89
C HIS A 60 3.89 -7.71 10.19
N VAL A 61 3.50 -6.44 10.10
CA VAL A 61 3.39 -5.51 11.24
C VAL A 61 1.93 -5.32 11.65
N LEU A 62 1.02 -5.18 10.67
CA LEU A 62 -0.39 -4.90 10.93
C LEU A 62 -1.29 -6.14 10.85
N GLY A 63 -0.79 -7.29 10.39
CA GLY A 63 -1.59 -8.49 10.20
C GLY A 63 -2.76 -8.29 9.22
N VAL A 64 -2.57 -7.42 8.22
CA VAL A 64 -3.53 -7.15 7.15
C VAL A 64 -3.03 -7.84 5.89
N ASP A 65 -3.77 -8.83 5.41
CA ASP A 65 -3.47 -9.48 4.14
C ASP A 65 -3.60 -8.46 2.99
N ASN A 66 -2.59 -8.45 2.13
CA ASN A 66 -2.49 -7.61 0.94
C ASN A 66 -2.01 -8.44 -0.26
N SER A 67 -2.03 -9.77 -0.17
CA SER A 67 -1.49 -10.69 -1.18
C SER A 67 -2.04 -10.44 -2.58
N GLN A 68 -3.31 -10.04 -2.69
CA GLN A 68 -4.00 -9.74 -3.94
C GLN A 68 -3.50 -8.49 -4.67
N VAL A 69 -2.76 -7.60 -4.00
CA VAL A 69 -2.31 -6.31 -4.57
C VAL A 69 -0.82 -6.03 -4.38
N SER A 70 -0.15 -6.79 -3.51
CA SER A 70 1.26 -6.57 -3.14
C SER A 70 2.21 -6.54 -4.34
N ASN A 71 1.94 -7.36 -5.37
CA ASN A 71 2.73 -7.44 -6.59
C ASN A 71 2.49 -6.29 -7.58
N ASP A 72 1.35 -5.61 -7.45
CA ASP A 72 0.95 -4.50 -8.34
C ASP A 72 1.34 -3.12 -7.79
N ILE A 73 1.83 -3.08 -6.55
CA ILE A 73 2.43 -1.88 -5.97
C ILE A 73 3.87 -1.77 -6.48
N GLU A 74 4.29 -0.59 -6.94
CA GLU A 74 5.66 -0.35 -7.39
C GLU A 74 6.21 0.96 -6.83
N TYR A 75 7.48 0.95 -6.42
CA TYR A 75 8.21 2.18 -6.15
C TYR A 75 8.60 2.84 -7.47
N VAL A 76 8.36 4.16 -7.59
CA VAL A 76 8.50 4.91 -8.85
C VAL A 76 9.84 4.69 -9.55
N THR A 77 10.96 4.62 -8.84
CA THR A 77 12.28 4.44 -9.49
C THR A 77 12.43 3.04 -10.09
N ARG A 78 11.92 2.00 -9.41
CA ARG A 78 11.91 0.62 -9.92
C ARG A 78 10.97 0.48 -11.10
N PHE A 79 9.82 1.16 -11.06
CA PHE A 79 8.89 1.21 -12.18
C PHE A 79 9.56 1.82 -13.42
N LEU A 80 10.13 3.02 -13.29
CA LEU A 80 10.78 3.71 -14.41
C LEU A 80 11.93 2.90 -15.01
N LEU A 81 12.73 2.21 -14.18
CA LEU A 81 13.82 1.35 -14.64
C LEU A 81 13.35 0.11 -15.43
N LYS A 82 12.11 -0.37 -15.20
CA LYS A 82 11.57 -1.54 -15.89
C LYS A 82 10.87 -1.18 -17.20
N GLU A 83 10.27 0.00 -17.26
CA GLU A 83 9.45 0.44 -18.40
C GLU A 83 10.29 1.15 -19.49
N PHE A 84 11.51 1.60 -19.16
CA PHE A 84 12.42 2.34 -20.06
C PHE A 84 13.85 1.80 -19.98
#